data_AF-A0A431JF35-F1
#
_entry.id   AF-A0A431JF35-F1
#
_cell.length_a   1.000
_cell.length_b   1.000
_cell.length_c   1.000
_cell.angle_alpha   90.00
_cell.angle_beta   90.00
_cell.angle_gamma   90.00
#
_symmetry.space_group_name_H-M   'P 1'
#
loop_
_entity.id
_entity.type
_entity.pdbx_description
1 polymer ?
#
loop_
_entity_poly.entity_id
_entity_poly.type
_entity_poly.pdbx_seq_one_letter_code
_entity_poly.pdbx_strand_id
1 'polypeptide(L)'
;MKSFALAALLLATLGAAQAHETDYTITTTWLEPQTQPKNSIFQGSFTYDEDTHTVTGLKGLLSESMTGTSAGTMTWLPLNYQLQSWYDATLGGTFAAVFKNSTTATFCSTALCGGPADNWSPQTGVNVGGIYAGFPKASSNPGNAYALIFVPDTPTALLSQAQISKLAYADCAPGGMMGAVCMTGTSLAGYGATGTMDGYPLSQTIAAAVPEPGSYALMLAGLGLIGSVARRRSRRA
;
A
#
# COMPACT_ATOMS: atom_id res chain seq x y z
N MET A 1 -62.74 -22.93 14.82
CA MET A 1 -62.03 -22.34 15.98
C MET A 1 -60.58 -22.79 15.92
N LYS A 2 -59.65 -21.81 15.83
CA LYS A 2 -58.24 -21.84 16.31
C LYS A 2 -57.33 -22.92 15.67
N SER A 3 -56.22 -22.62 14.98
CA SER A 3 -55.24 -21.56 15.20
C SER A 3 -54.47 -21.24 13.92
N PHE A 4 -54.24 -19.95 13.76
CA PHE A 4 -53.57 -19.29 12.65
C PHE A 4 -52.06 -19.57 12.61
N ALA A 5 -51.57 -19.58 11.37
CA ALA A 5 -50.21 -19.34 10.92
C ALA A 5 -49.36 -18.45 11.86
N LEU A 6 -48.26 -19.01 12.38
CA LEU A 6 -47.17 -18.24 12.98
C LEU A 6 -45.87 -19.04 12.88
N ALA A 7 -45.21 -19.01 11.71
CA ALA A 7 -43.86 -19.57 11.56
C ALA A 7 -43.03 -18.93 10.42
N ALA A 8 -43.43 -17.77 9.91
CA ALA A 8 -42.79 -17.18 8.73
C ALA A 8 -42.63 -15.66 8.86
N LEU A 9 -41.98 -15.17 9.92
CA LEU A 9 -41.60 -13.75 10.01
C LEU A 9 -40.55 -13.53 11.12
N LEU A 10 -39.34 -14.06 10.95
CA LEU A 10 -38.20 -13.77 11.85
C LEU A 10 -36.82 -13.77 11.15
N LEU A 11 -36.78 -13.70 9.81
CA LEU A 11 -35.51 -13.71 9.05
C LEU A 11 -35.20 -12.40 8.30
N ALA A 12 -35.88 -11.29 8.64
CA ALA A 12 -35.79 -10.04 7.88
C ALA A 12 -34.99 -8.91 8.57
N THR A 13 -34.03 -9.23 9.43
CA THR A 13 -33.06 -8.24 9.95
C THR A 13 -31.68 -8.86 10.16
N LEU A 14 -31.16 -9.58 9.16
CA LEU A 14 -29.72 -9.57 8.95
C LEU A 14 -29.42 -8.28 8.21
N GLY A 15 -29.38 -7.16 8.95
CA GLY A 15 -28.64 -6.01 8.46
C GLY A 15 -27.26 -6.54 8.13
N ALA A 16 -26.85 -6.45 6.87
CA ALA A 16 -25.45 -6.57 6.54
C ALA A 16 -24.74 -5.57 7.43
N ALA A 17 -24.04 -6.06 8.47
CA ALA A 17 -22.99 -5.28 9.08
C ALA A 17 -22.06 -4.95 7.92
N GLN A 18 -22.13 -3.70 7.44
CA GLN A 18 -21.15 -3.16 6.52
C GLN A 18 -19.80 -3.47 7.16
N ALA A 19 -18.92 -4.15 6.43
CA ALA A 19 -17.62 -4.47 6.97
C ALA A 19 -16.89 -3.15 7.23
N HIS A 20 -16.83 -2.76 8.50
CA HIS A 20 -16.13 -1.57 9.03
C HIS A 20 -14.67 -1.51 8.56
N GLU A 21 -14.11 -2.68 8.28
CA GLU A 21 -12.79 -2.88 7.69
C GLU A 21 -12.96 -3.49 6.29
N THR A 22 -12.44 -2.81 5.27
CA THR A 22 -12.46 -3.30 3.88
C THR A 22 -11.04 -3.49 3.36
N ASP A 23 -10.82 -4.60 2.66
CA ASP A 23 -9.54 -4.88 2.01
C ASP A 23 -9.43 -4.18 0.65
N TYR A 24 -8.27 -3.60 0.39
CA TYR A 24 -7.95 -2.89 -0.83
C TYR A 24 -6.63 -3.39 -1.42
N THR A 25 -6.53 -3.26 -2.74
CA THR A 25 -5.28 -3.36 -3.48
C THR A 25 -4.84 -1.96 -3.91
N ILE A 26 -3.53 -1.77 -4.02
CA ILE A 26 -2.94 -0.49 -4.37
C ILE A 26 -1.81 -0.69 -5.39
N THR A 27 -1.73 0.24 -6.33
CA THR A 27 -0.55 0.42 -7.17
C THR A 27 -0.11 1.87 -7.12
N THR A 28 1.14 2.09 -6.73
CA THR A 28 1.79 3.41 -6.75
C THR A 28 2.93 3.38 -7.75
N THR A 29 3.02 4.40 -8.59
CA THR A 29 4.08 4.54 -9.59
C THR A 29 4.86 5.82 -9.36
N TRP A 30 6.18 5.71 -9.30
CA TRP A 30 7.11 6.81 -9.38
C TRP A 30 7.79 6.80 -10.75
N LEU A 31 7.75 7.93 -11.45
CA LEU A 31 8.47 8.08 -12.71
C LEU A 31 9.96 8.14 -12.38
N GLU A 32 10.76 7.37 -13.11
CA GLU A 32 12.22 7.36 -12.99
C GLU A 32 12.84 7.82 -14.33
N PRO A 33 13.07 9.13 -14.52
CA PRO A 33 13.54 9.67 -15.80
C PRO A 33 14.84 9.04 -16.30
N GLN A 34 15.76 8.72 -15.37
CA GLN A 34 17.07 8.20 -15.71
C GLN A 34 17.12 6.67 -15.91
N THR A 35 16.04 5.93 -15.62
CA THR A 35 15.96 4.48 -15.86
C THR A 35 14.91 4.09 -16.90
N GLN A 36 14.41 5.07 -17.67
CA GLN A 36 13.38 4.83 -18.68
C GLN A 36 13.75 3.68 -19.64
N PRO A 37 12.78 2.83 -20.01
CA PRO A 37 11.34 2.94 -19.76
C PRO A 37 10.89 2.36 -18.41
N LYS A 38 11.81 2.05 -17.49
CA LYS A 38 11.49 1.44 -16.19
C LYS A 38 11.16 2.52 -15.17
N ASN A 39 10.05 2.31 -14.46
CA ASN A 39 9.58 3.11 -13.33
C ASN A 39 9.65 2.28 -12.05
N SER A 40 9.71 2.94 -10.90
CA SER A 40 9.56 2.26 -9.61
C SER A 40 8.07 2.12 -9.31
N ILE A 41 7.64 0.90 -9.02
CA ILE A 41 6.24 0.52 -8.85
C ILE A 41 6.10 -0.22 -7.54
N PHE A 42 5.21 0.26 -6.68
CA PHE A 42 4.74 -0.49 -5.52
C PHE A 42 3.39 -1.12 -5.83
N GLN A 43 3.27 -2.43 -5.62
CA GLN A 43 2.01 -3.17 -5.70
C GLN A 43 1.75 -3.82 -4.37
N GLY A 44 0.61 -3.53 -3.75
CA GLY A 44 0.33 -4.00 -2.40
C GLY A 44 -1.14 -4.18 -2.09
N SER A 45 -1.39 -4.55 -0.84
CA SER A 45 -2.72 -4.58 -0.25
C SER A 45 -2.68 -4.08 1.18
N PHE A 46 -3.83 -3.61 1.66
CA PHE A 46 -4.05 -3.12 3.02
C PHE A 46 -5.52 -3.25 3.37
N THR A 47 -5.81 -3.18 4.66
CA THR A 47 -7.15 -3.07 5.21
C THR A 47 -7.37 -1.62 5.66
N TYR A 48 -8.53 -1.05 5.34
CA TYR A 48 -8.91 0.30 5.75
C TYR A 48 -10.15 0.27 6.61
N ASP A 49 -10.05 0.97 7.73
CA ASP A 49 -11.15 1.28 8.63
C ASP A 49 -11.65 2.70 8.33
N GLU A 50 -12.88 2.80 7.83
CA GLU A 50 -13.47 4.08 7.41
C GLU A 50 -13.97 4.95 8.56
N ASP A 51 -14.27 4.35 9.71
CA ASP A 51 -14.74 5.08 10.89
C ASP A 51 -13.57 5.62 11.71
N THR A 52 -12.46 4.88 11.77
CA THR A 52 -11.26 5.31 12.50
C THR A 52 -10.17 5.90 11.61
N HIS A 53 -10.40 5.96 10.29
CA HIS A 53 -9.41 6.38 9.29
C HIS A 53 -8.06 5.66 9.48
N THR A 54 -8.10 4.35 9.69
CA THR A 54 -6.90 3.57 10.02
C THR A 54 -6.55 2.63 8.88
N VAL A 55 -5.30 2.68 8.44
CA VAL A 55 -4.73 1.69 7.52
C VAL A 55 -4.01 0.62 8.34
N THR A 56 -4.30 -0.65 8.11
CA THR A 56 -3.61 -1.78 8.73
C THR A 56 -3.20 -2.82 7.68
N GLY A 57 -2.25 -3.69 8.04
CA GLY A 57 -1.85 -4.82 7.21
C GLY A 57 -1.18 -4.48 5.88
N LEU A 58 -0.73 -3.22 5.68
CA LEU A 58 -0.08 -2.78 4.45
C LEU A 58 1.17 -3.64 4.17
N LYS A 59 1.16 -4.30 3.02
CA LYS A 59 2.27 -5.12 2.50
C LYS A 59 2.26 -5.15 0.98
N GLY A 60 3.39 -5.47 0.38
CA GLY A 60 3.47 -5.53 -1.08
C GLY A 60 4.86 -5.78 -1.61
N LEU A 61 5.02 -5.50 -2.90
CA LEU A 61 6.26 -5.61 -3.64
C LEU A 61 6.63 -4.24 -4.21
N LEU A 62 7.90 -3.85 -4.07
CA LEU A 62 8.47 -2.66 -4.69
C LEU A 62 9.45 -3.08 -5.78
N SER A 63 9.30 -2.58 -7.00
CA SER A 63 10.24 -2.86 -8.09
C SER A 63 11.49 -1.99 -8.02
N GLU A 64 12.66 -2.57 -8.28
CA GLU A 64 13.93 -1.85 -8.37
C GLU A 64 14.18 -1.44 -9.84
N SER A 65 13.88 -0.20 -10.22
CA SER A 65 13.95 0.23 -11.64
C SER A 65 15.36 0.24 -12.25
N MET A 66 16.40 0.25 -11.42
CA MET A 66 17.80 0.07 -11.84
C MET A 66 18.14 -1.37 -12.25
N THR A 67 17.27 -2.34 -11.98
CA THR A 67 17.49 -3.76 -12.29
C THR A 67 16.71 -4.21 -13.52
N GLY A 68 17.06 -5.39 -14.05
CA GLY A 68 16.41 -5.95 -15.23
C GLY A 68 16.69 -5.17 -16.52
N THR A 69 16.24 -5.72 -17.64
CA THR A 69 16.38 -5.12 -18.99
C THR A 69 15.08 -4.49 -19.49
N SER A 70 13.96 -4.72 -18.78
CA SER A 70 12.64 -4.19 -19.09
C SER A 70 11.79 -4.07 -17.82
N ALA A 71 10.67 -3.34 -17.89
CA ALA A 71 9.75 -3.21 -16.77
C ALA A 71 9.22 -4.57 -16.24
N GLY A 72 9.14 -5.59 -17.09
CA GLY A 72 8.71 -6.94 -16.70
C GLY A 72 9.80 -7.82 -16.08
N THR A 73 11.05 -7.38 -16.06
CA THR A 73 12.21 -8.16 -15.55
C THR A 73 12.93 -7.50 -14.40
N MET A 74 12.35 -6.43 -13.83
CA MET A 74 12.86 -5.80 -12.62
C MET A 74 12.82 -6.77 -11.45
N THR A 75 13.79 -6.67 -10.55
CA THR A 75 13.75 -7.29 -9.23
C THR A 75 12.62 -6.66 -8.42
N TRP A 76 11.94 -7.48 -7.64
CA TRP A 76 10.85 -7.06 -6.76
C TRP A 76 11.20 -7.36 -5.30
N LEU A 77 11.17 -6.33 -4.47
CA LEU A 77 11.48 -6.39 -3.05
C LEU A 77 10.19 -6.54 -2.23
N PRO A 78 10.09 -7.56 -1.36
CA PRO A 78 8.96 -7.67 -0.46
C PRO A 78 9.05 -6.62 0.66
N LEU A 79 7.99 -5.82 0.79
CA LEU A 79 7.77 -4.90 1.90
C LEU A 79 6.67 -5.47 2.79
N ASN A 80 7.04 -5.94 3.98
CA ASN A 80 6.15 -6.70 4.87
C ASN A 80 5.88 -6.02 6.22
N TYR A 81 6.55 -4.91 6.51
CA TYR A 81 6.50 -4.27 7.81
C TYR A 81 5.87 -2.89 7.68
N GLN A 82 4.55 -2.79 7.93
CA GLN A 82 3.90 -1.49 8.11
C GLN A 82 4.34 -0.90 9.45
N LEU A 83 5.21 0.10 9.42
CA LEU A 83 5.80 0.68 10.65
C LEU A 83 5.33 2.10 10.94
N GLN A 84 4.64 2.74 9.98
CA GLN A 84 4.19 4.12 10.09
C GLN A 84 2.78 4.22 9.52
N SER A 85 1.89 4.90 10.24
CA SER A 85 0.61 5.32 9.72
C SER A 85 0.08 6.49 10.53
N TRP A 86 -0.50 7.48 9.86
CA TRP A 86 -1.11 8.63 10.51
C TRP A 86 -2.19 9.25 9.61
N TYR A 87 -3.24 9.75 10.24
CA TYR A 87 -4.29 10.51 9.57
C TYR A 87 -3.86 11.96 9.36
N ASP A 88 -4.12 12.49 8.16
CA ASP A 88 -3.91 13.89 7.79
C ASP A 88 -5.26 14.52 7.41
N ALA A 89 -5.84 15.27 8.35
CA ALA A 89 -7.11 15.95 8.17
C ALA A 89 -7.04 17.09 7.13
N THR A 90 -5.85 17.61 6.81
CA THR A 90 -5.69 18.69 5.82
C THR A 90 -5.77 18.13 4.39
N LEU A 91 -5.20 16.94 4.18
CA LEU A 91 -5.24 16.23 2.90
C LEU A 91 -6.44 15.28 2.78
N GLY A 92 -7.18 15.04 3.86
CA GLY A 92 -8.39 14.20 3.87
C GLY A 92 -8.07 12.72 3.62
N GLY A 93 -7.19 12.15 4.45
CA GLY A 93 -6.84 10.74 4.34
C GLY A 93 -5.66 10.32 5.21
N THR A 94 -5.25 9.07 5.06
CA THR A 94 -4.29 8.39 5.91
C THR A 94 -3.02 8.07 5.15
N PHE A 95 -1.88 8.50 5.67
CA PHE A 95 -0.60 7.99 5.21
C PHE A 95 -0.29 6.65 5.87
N ALA A 96 0.38 5.79 5.12
CA ALA A 96 0.95 4.56 5.64
C ALA A 96 2.27 4.24 4.93
N ALA A 97 3.28 3.81 5.69
CA ALA A 97 4.56 3.37 5.12
C ALA A 97 4.85 1.93 5.50
N VAL A 98 5.24 1.17 4.48
CA VAL A 98 5.65 -0.22 4.59
C VAL A 98 7.12 -0.37 4.22
N PHE A 99 7.83 -1.17 5.00
CA PHE A 99 9.27 -1.35 4.94
C PHE A 99 9.64 -2.79 4.60
N LYS A 100 10.80 -2.95 3.98
CA LYS A 100 11.42 -4.24 3.69
C LYS A 100 11.90 -4.92 4.97
N ASN A 101 12.47 -4.15 5.89
CA ASN A 101 12.97 -4.63 7.17
C ASN A 101 12.04 -4.22 8.31
N SER A 102 12.14 -4.89 9.47
CA SER A 102 11.36 -4.59 10.68
C SER A 102 11.80 -3.31 11.42
N THR A 103 12.50 -2.42 10.73
CA THR A 103 13.03 -1.16 11.26
C THR A 103 12.79 -0.07 10.22
N THR A 104 12.69 1.19 10.64
CA THR A 104 12.60 2.32 9.72
C THR A 104 13.95 2.75 9.14
N ALA A 105 15.07 2.30 9.71
CA ALA A 105 16.42 2.74 9.33
C ALA A 105 16.69 2.55 7.83
N THR A 106 16.62 3.66 7.09
CA THR A 106 16.75 3.70 5.63
C THR A 106 17.81 4.74 5.26
N PHE A 107 17.74 5.92 5.86
CA PHE A 107 18.65 7.03 5.62
C PHE A 107 19.63 7.25 6.77
N CYS A 108 20.76 7.86 6.43
CA CYS A 108 21.80 8.20 7.38
C CYS A 108 21.29 9.21 8.41
N SER A 109 21.32 8.82 9.68
CA SER A 109 20.95 9.65 10.84
C SER A 109 22.15 10.01 11.71
N THR A 110 23.37 9.71 11.25
CA THR A 110 24.57 10.02 12.03
C THR A 110 24.92 11.50 11.91
N ALA A 111 25.74 12.00 12.83
CA ALA A 111 26.29 13.37 12.76
C ALA A 111 27.04 13.65 11.45
N LEU A 112 27.57 12.61 10.79
CA LEU A 112 28.25 12.73 9.48
C LEU A 112 27.31 13.18 8.36
N CYS A 113 26.00 12.93 8.51
CA CYS A 113 24.98 13.25 7.53
C CYS A 113 24.04 14.36 8.04
N GLY A 114 24.45 15.12 9.05
CA GLY A 114 23.64 16.22 9.61
C GLY A 114 22.62 15.80 10.67
N GLY A 115 22.62 14.55 11.12
CA GLY A 115 21.86 14.08 12.29
C GLY A 115 20.36 14.42 12.30
N PRO A 116 19.58 14.08 11.24
CA PRO A 116 18.14 14.32 11.22
C PRO A 116 17.42 13.61 12.38
N ALA A 117 16.25 14.15 12.75
CA ALA A 117 15.46 13.68 13.89
C ALA A 117 14.92 12.25 13.73
N ASP A 118 14.74 11.79 12.48
CA ASP A 118 14.44 10.41 12.14
C ASP A 118 15.48 9.85 11.13
N ASN A 119 15.36 8.56 10.82
CA ASN A 119 16.27 7.85 9.91
C ASN A 119 15.56 7.30 8.67
N TRP A 120 14.41 7.87 8.28
CA TRP A 120 13.58 7.26 7.24
C TRP A 120 12.69 8.21 6.45
N SER A 121 12.22 9.32 7.03
CA SER A 121 11.16 10.09 6.38
C SER A 121 11.62 10.64 5.02
N PRO A 122 10.68 10.93 4.10
CA PRO A 122 11.07 11.47 2.80
C PRO A 122 11.85 12.79 2.92
N GLN A 123 11.50 13.64 3.91
CA GLN A 123 12.24 14.88 4.16
C GLN A 123 13.67 14.60 4.67
N THR A 124 13.83 13.61 5.55
CA THR A 124 15.17 13.14 5.94
C THR A 124 15.96 12.69 4.73
N GLY A 125 15.36 11.88 3.83
CA GLY A 125 15.97 11.45 2.58
C GLY A 125 16.45 12.62 1.72
N VAL A 126 15.62 13.65 1.53
CA VAL A 126 16.00 14.89 0.82
C VAL A 126 17.17 15.59 1.50
N ASN A 127 17.09 15.79 2.82
CA ASN A 127 18.09 16.55 3.58
C ASN A 127 19.48 15.91 3.52
N VAL A 128 19.55 14.58 3.51
CA VAL A 128 20.81 13.84 3.46
C VAL A 128 21.19 13.38 2.04
N GLY A 129 20.45 13.82 1.02
CA GLY A 129 20.71 13.45 -0.38
C GLY A 129 20.58 11.94 -0.65
N GLY A 130 19.69 11.26 0.07
CA GLY A 130 19.41 9.83 -0.08
C GLY A 130 20.51 8.91 0.47
N ILE A 131 21.47 9.41 1.26
CA ILE A 131 22.55 8.59 1.82
C ILE A 131 21.99 7.50 2.75
N TYR A 132 22.44 6.26 2.57
CA TYR A 132 21.93 5.08 3.30
C TYR A 132 22.25 5.10 4.81
N ALA A 133 21.41 4.45 5.61
CA ALA A 133 21.63 4.23 7.03
C ALA A 133 22.87 3.36 7.30
N GLY A 134 23.80 3.83 8.14
CA GLY A 134 25.06 3.12 8.44
C GLY A 134 26.27 3.59 7.61
N PHE A 135 26.09 4.59 6.74
CA PHE A 135 27.19 5.28 6.06
C PHE A 135 28.22 5.84 7.06
N PRO A 136 29.55 5.80 6.78
CA PRO A 136 30.19 5.46 5.50
C PRO A 136 30.49 3.98 5.25
N LYS A 137 30.14 3.09 6.18
CA LYS A 137 30.50 1.68 6.06
C LYS A 137 29.44 0.94 5.26
N ALA A 138 29.76 0.56 4.02
CA ALA A 138 28.83 -0.14 3.13
C ALA A 138 28.24 -1.43 3.75
N SER A 139 29.04 -2.18 4.51
CA SER A 139 28.57 -3.38 5.22
C SER A 139 27.65 -3.10 6.41
N SER A 140 27.45 -1.83 6.77
CA SER A 140 26.46 -1.38 7.75
C SER A 140 25.16 -0.90 7.12
N ASN A 141 25.05 -0.88 5.78
CA ASN A 141 23.77 -0.63 5.10
C ASN A 141 22.80 -1.77 5.45
N PRO A 142 21.64 -1.50 6.08
CA PRO A 142 20.65 -2.53 6.39
C PRO A 142 19.95 -3.10 5.15
N GLY A 143 20.15 -2.49 3.96
CA GLY A 143 19.46 -2.92 2.75
C GLY A 143 17.94 -2.76 2.88
N ASN A 144 17.51 -1.66 3.50
CA ASN A 144 16.11 -1.36 3.73
C ASN A 144 15.52 -0.63 2.52
N ALA A 145 14.22 -0.75 2.35
CA ALA A 145 13.45 -0.05 1.34
C ALA A 145 12.07 0.24 1.93
N TYR A 146 11.40 1.29 1.45
CA TYR A 146 10.04 1.59 1.85
C TYR A 146 9.21 2.18 0.72
N ALA A 147 7.90 2.03 0.84
CA ALA A 147 6.91 2.78 0.08
C ALA A 147 5.98 3.52 1.06
N LEU A 148 5.79 4.82 0.85
CA LEU A 148 4.86 5.69 1.55
C LEU A 148 3.67 5.97 0.61
N ILE A 149 2.50 5.49 1.02
CA ILE A 149 1.24 5.63 0.29
C ILE A 149 0.30 6.61 1.00
N PHE A 150 -0.73 7.05 0.29
CA PHE A 150 -1.80 7.88 0.84
C PHE A 150 -3.19 7.29 0.54
N VAL A 151 -3.97 6.97 1.55
CA VAL A 151 -5.33 6.43 1.41
C VAL A 151 -6.33 7.55 1.68
N PRO A 152 -7.04 8.08 0.67
CA PRO A 152 -8.03 9.13 0.87
C PRO A 152 -9.23 8.59 1.67
N ASP A 153 -9.97 9.48 2.35
CA ASP A 153 -11.16 9.11 3.15
C ASP A 153 -12.20 8.31 2.37
N THR A 154 -12.26 8.51 1.06
CA THR A 154 -12.95 7.62 0.12
C THR A 154 -11.90 6.83 -0.66
N PRO A 155 -11.49 5.62 -0.24
CA PRO A 155 -10.26 4.97 -0.71
C PRO A 155 -10.11 4.84 -2.23
N THR A 156 -11.21 4.63 -2.97
CA THR A 156 -11.19 4.48 -4.44
C THR A 156 -11.30 5.81 -5.20
N ALA A 157 -11.33 6.94 -4.51
CA ALA A 157 -11.33 8.25 -5.15
C ALA A 157 -9.99 8.53 -5.84
N LEU A 158 -10.02 9.32 -6.92
CA LEU A 158 -8.81 9.80 -7.56
C LEU A 158 -8.05 10.74 -6.62
N LEU A 159 -6.74 10.54 -6.50
CA LEU A 159 -5.91 11.45 -5.74
C LEU A 159 -5.74 12.79 -6.45
N SER A 160 -5.80 13.87 -5.67
CA SER A 160 -5.37 15.19 -6.09
C SER A 160 -3.84 15.25 -6.25
N GLN A 161 -3.36 16.24 -7.00
CA GLN A 161 -1.92 16.45 -7.16
C GLN A 161 -1.21 16.75 -5.82
N ALA A 162 -1.89 17.40 -4.87
CA ALA A 162 -1.34 17.67 -3.54
C ALA A 162 -1.07 16.37 -2.77
N GLN A 163 -1.99 15.40 -2.85
CA GLN A 163 -1.83 14.08 -2.24
C GLN A 163 -0.74 13.27 -2.95
N ILE A 164 -0.74 13.22 -4.29
CA ILE A 164 0.31 12.54 -5.08
C ILE A 164 1.69 13.08 -4.76
N SER A 165 1.82 14.40 -4.61
CA SER A 165 3.11 15.05 -4.31
C SER A 165 3.72 14.60 -2.98
N LYS A 166 2.91 14.06 -2.05
CA LYS A 166 3.36 13.55 -0.75
C LYS A 166 3.64 12.04 -0.75
N LEU A 167 3.41 11.32 -1.84
CA LEU A 167 3.86 9.95 -1.96
C LEU A 167 5.38 9.89 -2.07
N ALA A 168 5.99 8.84 -1.55
CA ALA A 168 7.43 8.67 -1.62
C ALA A 168 7.86 7.20 -1.56
N TYR A 169 9.03 6.91 -2.08
CA TYR A 169 9.69 5.63 -1.81
C TYR A 169 11.20 5.85 -1.63
N ALA A 170 11.84 4.86 -1.04
CA ALA A 170 13.29 4.74 -1.04
C ALA A 170 13.69 3.27 -1.15
N ASP A 171 14.79 3.02 -1.85
CA ASP A 171 15.36 1.71 -2.05
C ASP A 171 16.87 1.75 -1.81
N CYS A 172 17.28 1.28 -0.64
CA CYS A 172 18.68 1.09 -0.27
C CYS A 172 19.10 -0.38 -0.36
N ALA A 173 18.28 -1.25 -0.96
CA ALA A 173 18.65 -2.64 -1.21
C ALA A 173 19.63 -2.73 -2.41
N PRO A 174 20.33 -3.86 -2.61
CA PRO A 174 21.41 -3.94 -3.60
C PRO A 174 21.06 -3.47 -5.01
N GLY A 175 19.82 -3.64 -5.49
CA GLY A 175 19.41 -3.19 -6.81
C GLY A 175 18.97 -1.72 -6.88
N GLY A 176 18.75 -1.08 -5.74
CA GLY A 176 18.41 0.35 -5.59
C GLY A 176 19.58 1.27 -5.25
N MET A 177 20.81 0.77 -5.19
CA MET A 177 21.96 1.56 -4.72
C MET A 177 22.76 2.24 -5.84
N MET A 178 23.15 3.50 -5.60
CA MET A 178 24.06 4.31 -6.42
C MET A 178 25.27 4.74 -5.60
N GLY A 179 26.15 3.78 -5.30
CA GLY A 179 27.26 3.99 -4.37
C GLY A 179 26.76 4.19 -2.94
N ALA A 180 26.81 5.43 -2.44
CA ALA A 180 26.36 5.77 -1.08
C ALA A 180 24.88 6.17 -0.99
N VAL A 181 24.22 6.32 -2.13
CA VAL A 181 22.90 6.93 -2.23
C VAL A 181 21.89 5.86 -2.62
N CYS A 182 20.78 5.81 -1.88
CA CYS A 182 19.62 5.00 -2.20
C CYS A 182 18.85 5.64 -3.35
N MET A 183 18.19 4.83 -4.16
CA MET A 183 17.21 5.34 -5.10
C MET A 183 15.99 5.84 -4.33
N THR A 184 15.50 7.03 -4.64
CA THR A 184 14.35 7.66 -3.99
C THR A 184 13.44 8.32 -5.00
N GLY A 185 12.15 8.37 -4.68
CA GLY A 185 11.16 9.13 -5.44
C GLY A 185 10.46 10.13 -4.52
N THR A 186 10.78 11.40 -4.65
CA THR A 186 10.13 12.51 -3.93
C THR A 186 9.74 13.60 -4.92
N SER A 187 8.82 14.50 -4.55
CA SER A 187 8.44 15.61 -5.42
C SER A 187 8.91 16.96 -4.85
N LEU A 188 9.18 17.91 -5.75
CA LEU A 188 9.48 19.29 -5.38
C LEU A 188 8.34 19.93 -4.56
N ALA A 189 7.09 19.70 -4.95
CA ALA A 189 5.91 20.25 -4.27
C ALA A 189 5.68 19.63 -2.88
N GLY A 190 6.05 18.35 -2.69
CA GLY A 190 5.87 17.65 -1.43
C GLY A 190 7.01 17.86 -0.43
N TYR A 191 8.25 17.88 -0.91
CA TYR A 191 9.44 17.74 -0.07
C TYR A 191 10.58 18.72 -0.43
N GLY A 192 10.33 19.65 -1.36
CA GLY A 192 11.32 20.66 -1.76
C GLY A 192 12.41 20.15 -2.69
N ALA A 193 12.42 18.86 -3.05
CA ALA A 193 13.33 18.28 -4.02
C ALA A 193 12.73 17.05 -4.71
N THR A 194 13.09 16.84 -5.97
CA THR A 194 12.91 15.55 -6.64
C THR A 194 13.81 14.50 -6.02
N GLY A 195 13.40 13.24 -6.13
CA GLY A 195 14.20 12.12 -5.65
C GLY A 195 15.51 12.00 -6.41
N THR A 196 16.37 11.11 -5.93
CA THR A 196 17.60 10.76 -6.64
C THR A 196 17.25 10.18 -8.02
N MET A 197 18.11 10.33 -9.02
CA MET A 197 17.79 9.96 -10.41
C MET A 197 16.62 10.74 -11.02
N ASP A 198 16.29 11.90 -10.43
CA ASP A 198 15.13 12.73 -10.78
C ASP A 198 13.79 12.01 -10.58
N GLY A 199 13.75 10.97 -9.73
CA GLY A 199 12.54 10.18 -9.46
C GLY A 199 11.46 10.97 -8.73
N TYR A 200 10.19 10.85 -9.13
CA TYR A 200 9.07 11.53 -8.47
C TYR A 200 7.74 10.77 -8.59
N PRO A 201 6.81 10.95 -7.64
CA PRO A 201 5.51 10.27 -7.67
C PRO A 201 4.68 10.70 -8.89
N LEU A 202 4.27 9.72 -9.69
CA LEU A 202 3.47 9.92 -10.89
C LEU A 202 1.98 9.67 -10.65
N SER A 203 1.65 8.55 -10.00
CA SER A 203 0.26 8.16 -9.77
C SER A 203 0.12 7.15 -8.63
N GLN A 204 -1.10 7.07 -8.10
CA GLN A 204 -1.52 5.98 -7.25
C GLN A 204 -2.98 5.64 -7.54
N THR A 205 -3.28 4.34 -7.62
CA THR A 205 -4.63 3.81 -7.77
C THR A 205 -4.92 2.82 -6.66
N ILE A 206 -6.13 2.90 -6.10
CA ILE A 206 -6.64 1.99 -5.08
C ILE A 206 -7.91 1.35 -5.63
N ALA A 207 -8.02 0.04 -5.50
CA ALA A 207 -9.19 -0.73 -5.91
C ALA A 207 -9.64 -1.64 -4.77
N ALA A 208 -10.95 -1.82 -4.61
CA ALA A 208 -11.49 -2.80 -3.67
C ALA A 208 -10.91 -4.18 -3.98
N ALA A 209 -10.48 -4.92 -2.96
CA ALA A 209 -10.03 -6.28 -3.14
C ALA A 209 -11.19 -7.12 -3.70
N VAL A 210 -10.98 -7.74 -4.86
CA VAL A 210 -12.00 -8.60 -5.48
C VAL A 210 -12.17 -9.84 -4.58
N PRO A 211 -13.39 -10.21 -4.14
CA PRO A 211 -13.60 -11.41 -3.36
C PRO A 211 -13.07 -12.63 -4.11
N GLU A 212 -12.16 -13.37 -3.47
CA GLU A 212 -11.54 -14.56 -4.04
C GLU A 212 -12.59 -15.59 -4.55
N PRO A 213 -12.24 -16.45 -5.52
CA PRO A 213 -13.15 -17.42 -6.15
C PRO A 213 -13.97 -18.28 -5.17
N GLY A 214 -13.44 -18.50 -3.96
CA GLY A 214 -14.13 -19.22 -2.89
C GLY A 214 -15.46 -18.59 -2.46
N SER A 215 -15.55 -17.25 -2.47
CA SER A 215 -16.80 -16.52 -2.14
C SER A 215 -17.89 -16.81 -3.17
N TYR A 216 -17.53 -16.91 -4.44
CA TYR A 216 -18.44 -17.35 -5.50
C TYR A 216 -18.81 -18.82 -5.36
N ALA A 217 -17.85 -19.69 -5.00
CA ALA A 217 -18.13 -21.10 -4.77
C ALA A 217 -19.11 -21.32 -3.61
N LEU A 218 -18.99 -20.55 -2.53
CA LEU A 218 -19.92 -20.60 -1.38
C LEU A 218 -21.30 -20.02 -1.74
N MET A 219 -21.36 -18.93 -2.51
CA MET A 219 -22.62 -18.40 -3.03
C MET A 219 -23.32 -19.42 -3.93
N LEU A 220 -22.59 -20.04 -4.86
CA LEU A 220 -23.12 -21.06 -5.76
C LEU A 220 -23.52 -22.34 -5.00
N ALA A 221 -22.75 -22.74 -3.99
CA ALA A 221 -23.12 -23.85 -3.10
C ALA A 221 -24.40 -23.55 -2.33
N GLY A 222 -24.54 -22.33 -1.79
CA GLY A 222 -25.75 -21.86 -1.11
C GLY A 222 -26.98 -21.88 -2.03
N LEU A 223 -26.86 -21.33 -3.24
CA LEU A 223 -27.91 -21.33 -4.25
C LEU A 223 -28.27 -22.75 -4.70
N GLY A 224 -27.27 -23.62 -4.89
CA GLY A 224 -27.47 -25.03 -5.22
C GLY A 224 -28.24 -25.78 -4.14
N LEU A 225 -27.93 -25.52 -2.86
CA LEU A 225 -28.63 -26.12 -1.72
C LEU A 225 -30.09 -25.66 -1.68
N ILE A 226 -30.36 -24.36 -1.80
CA ILE A 226 -31.72 -23.80 -1.82
C ILE A 226 -32.53 -24.36 -2.99
N GLY A 227 -31.94 -24.42 -4.20
CA GLY A 227 -32.58 -25.00 -5.37
C GLY A 227 -32.94 -26.48 -5.19
N SER A 228 -32.08 -27.27 -4.53
CA SER A 228 -32.33 -28.68 -4.24
C SER A 228 -33.50 -28.89 -3.25
N VAL A 229 -33.61 -28.04 -2.23
CA VAL A 229 -34.69 -28.06 -1.25
C VAL A 229 -36.01 -27.65 -1.89
N ALA A 230 -36.01 -26.57 -2.69
CA ALA A 230 -37.19 -26.12 -3.44
C ALA A 230 -37.74 -27.22 -4.38
N ARG A 231 -36.84 -27.91 -5.09
CA ARG A 231 -37.19 -29.03 -5.98
C ARG A 231 -37.77 -30.24 -5.25
N ARG A 232 -37.30 -30.53 -4.03
CA ARG A 232 -37.86 -31.61 -3.20
C ARG A 232 -39.27 -31.27 -2.71
N ARG A 233 -39.53 -30.00 -2.38
CA ARG A 233 -40.86 -29.55 -1.94
C ARG A 233 -41.88 -29.58 -3.08
N SER A 234 -41.51 -29.20 -4.29
CA SER A 234 -42.41 -29.22 -5.45
C SER A 234 -42.81 -30.63 -5.90
N ARG A 235 -42.07 -31.67 -5.51
CA ARG A 235 -42.39 -33.08 -5.82
C ARG A 235 -43.27 -33.76 -4.76
N ARG A 236 -43.52 -33.09 -3.63
CA ARG A 236 -44.34 -33.59 -2.52
C ARG A 236 -45.70 -32.90 -2.42
N ALA A 237 -45.94 -31.89 -3.26
CA ALA A 237 -47.24 -31.27 -3.50
C ALA A 237 -47.79 -31.83 -4.81
#